data_AF-A0A7V9F964-F1
#
_entry.id   AF-A0A7V9F964-F1
#
_cell.length_a   1.000
_cell.length_b   1.000
_cell.length_c   1.000
_cell.angle_alpha   90.00
_cell.angle_beta   90.00
_cell.angle_gamma   90.00
#
_symmetry.space_group_name_H-M   'P 1'
#
loop_
_entity.id
_entity.type
_entity.pdbx_description
1 polymer ?
#
loop_
_entity_poly.entity_id
_entity_poly.type
_entity_poly.pdbx_seq_one_letter_code
_entity_poly.pdbx_strand_id
1 'polypeptide(L)'
;MTHSQDRGRVSVASAPKTRQRGIVETWTRSTQSLSVAIARLRHFIHSRLELVSMLLLAIYVPVLVLQVMANAQMVSMTSPTVVERNLGDPERGLERIAAENFTTIEHLDALAEDSETSDILRLVYTHTPLILRHSDVFPARFNTPIGLYYDVTQSTSGPATATTIRYFLWLVDEAGGMPIESRLAKFGHSMDRELVYRVTLLGDEVVGAYFQAPGHNHVSFEYDGETRPVFTVASANNNFRRVFDLELELWGLGLLVPLPRYETINAPAHDPDFAALAAREVWEKYQIDLRNYVFVELALPAQGAAATISVRIDDRWYYLHEQIGGGVRRPGYNQVGVNVGYSVLPGDISEVRVIAFSEQEISLDLLRVSIYPRSSVSA
;
A
#
# COMPACT_ATOMS: atom_id res chain seq x y z
N MET A 1 -44.85 4.36 64.90
CA MET A 1 -46.30 4.62 64.80
C MET A 1 -46.85 3.65 63.78
N THR A 2 -46.96 2.34 64.02
CA THR A 2 -47.80 1.60 65.00
C THR A 2 -49.28 1.97 65.00
N HIS A 3 -50.08 0.90 64.85
CA HIS A 3 -51.52 0.72 65.06
C HIS A 3 -52.49 1.29 64.01
N SER A 4 -53.67 0.71 63.79
CA SER A 4 -54.26 -0.63 63.98
C SER A 4 -55.70 -0.56 63.48
N GLN A 5 -56.36 -1.72 63.41
CA GLN A 5 -57.82 -1.92 63.41
C GLN A 5 -58.58 -1.63 62.12
N ASP A 6 -59.77 -2.20 61.90
CA ASP A 6 -60.36 -3.51 62.22
C ASP A 6 -61.68 -3.52 61.42
N ARG A 7 -62.18 -4.71 61.11
CA ARG A 7 -63.57 -5.08 60.77
C ARG A 7 -64.27 -4.51 59.52
N GLY A 8 -64.78 -5.46 58.74
CA GLY A 8 -65.91 -5.28 57.84
C GLY A 8 -66.31 -6.56 57.13
N ARG A 9 -66.86 -7.54 57.86
CA ARG A 9 -67.44 -8.77 57.28
C ARG A 9 -68.84 -8.43 56.76
N VAL A 10 -69.05 -8.50 55.44
CA VAL A 10 -70.39 -8.49 54.83
C VAL A 10 -70.50 -9.69 53.90
N SER A 11 -71.38 -10.62 54.25
CA SER A 11 -71.82 -11.69 53.37
C SER A 11 -72.82 -11.14 52.37
N VAL A 12 -72.62 -11.37 51.07
CA VAL A 12 -73.70 -11.23 50.08
C VAL A 12 -73.71 -12.43 49.15
N ALA A 13 -74.93 -12.92 48.98
CA ALA A 13 -75.41 -14.10 48.29
C ALA A 13 -74.80 -14.39 46.91
N SER A 14 -74.65 -15.68 46.66
CA SER A 14 -74.47 -16.29 45.36
C SER A 14 -75.65 -15.99 44.42
N ALA A 15 -75.35 -15.34 43.29
CA ALA A 15 -76.24 -15.22 42.13
C ALA A 15 -75.71 -16.11 40.97
N PRO A 16 -76.58 -16.58 40.06
CA PRO A 16 -76.35 -17.82 39.32
C PRO A 16 -75.36 -17.68 38.16
N LYS A 17 -74.37 -18.59 38.15
CA LYS A 17 -73.43 -18.89 37.06
C LYS A 17 -74.16 -19.54 35.88
N THR A 18 -74.80 -18.78 34.99
CA THR A 18 -75.33 -19.42 33.75
C THR A 18 -75.43 -18.53 32.51
N ARG A 19 -74.72 -17.39 32.45
CA ARG A 19 -74.72 -16.56 31.21
C ARG A 19 -73.42 -15.86 30.81
N GLN A 20 -72.25 -16.30 31.32
CA GLN A 20 -70.94 -15.79 30.87
C GLN A 20 -70.09 -16.79 30.05
N ARG A 21 -70.48 -18.06 29.95
CA ARG A 21 -69.69 -19.06 29.18
C ARG A 21 -69.75 -18.85 27.65
N GLY A 22 -70.85 -18.34 27.11
CA GLY A 22 -71.01 -18.20 25.65
C GLY A 22 -70.22 -17.05 25.01
N ILE A 23 -69.93 -15.97 25.75
CA ILE A 23 -69.24 -14.77 25.22
C ILE A 23 -67.71 -14.90 25.35
N VAL A 24 -67.23 -15.59 26.39
CA VAL A 24 -65.78 -15.81 26.62
C VAL A 24 -65.20 -16.86 25.67
N GLU A 25 -65.97 -17.91 25.32
CA GLU A 25 -65.54 -18.93 24.34
C GLU A 25 -65.55 -18.42 22.88
N THR A 26 -66.39 -17.44 22.54
CA THR A 26 -66.39 -16.82 21.21
C THR A 26 -65.25 -15.80 21.04
N TRP A 27 -64.89 -15.06 22.09
CA TRP A 27 -63.72 -14.15 22.09
C TRP A 27 -62.36 -14.87 22.14
N THR A 28 -62.24 -15.99 22.86
CA THR A 28 -60.99 -16.78 22.89
C THR A 28 -60.76 -17.54 21.57
N ARG A 29 -61.83 -18.02 20.91
CA ARG A 29 -61.69 -18.62 19.56
C ARG A 29 -61.40 -17.58 18.48
N SER A 30 -61.94 -16.36 18.56
CA SER A 30 -61.64 -15.31 17.58
C SER A 30 -60.21 -14.77 17.72
N THR A 31 -59.68 -14.65 18.95
CA THR A 31 -58.29 -14.20 19.19
C THR A 31 -57.25 -15.26 18.85
N GLN A 32 -57.53 -16.56 19.07
CA GLN A 32 -56.68 -17.66 18.59
C GLN A 32 -56.71 -17.78 17.05
N SER A 33 -57.86 -17.54 16.43
CA SER A 33 -57.99 -17.49 14.96
C SER A 33 -57.17 -16.33 14.36
N LEU A 34 -57.20 -15.15 15.00
CA LEU A 34 -56.48 -13.97 14.53
C LEU A 34 -54.96 -14.12 14.71
N SER A 35 -54.50 -14.68 15.82
CA SER A 35 -53.06 -14.88 16.08
C SER A 35 -52.45 -15.93 15.14
N VAL A 36 -53.18 -17.00 14.83
CA VAL A 36 -52.77 -17.99 13.81
C VAL A 36 -52.81 -17.38 12.41
N ALA A 37 -53.79 -16.55 12.08
CA ALA A 37 -53.85 -15.85 10.80
C ALA A 37 -52.71 -14.84 10.63
N ILE A 38 -52.37 -14.08 11.67
CA ILE A 38 -51.23 -13.14 11.68
C ILE A 38 -49.92 -13.91 11.58
N ALA A 39 -49.74 -15.01 12.29
CA ALA A 39 -48.53 -15.84 12.19
C ALA A 39 -48.37 -16.45 10.78
N ARG A 40 -49.46 -16.94 10.17
CA ARG A 40 -49.46 -17.45 8.79
C ARG A 40 -49.21 -16.34 7.77
N LEU A 41 -49.78 -15.16 7.96
CA LEU A 41 -49.53 -14.00 7.10
C LEU A 41 -48.08 -13.53 7.22
N ARG A 42 -47.51 -13.51 8.42
CA ARG A 42 -46.10 -13.15 8.66
C ARG A 42 -45.16 -14.16 8.04
N HIS A 43 -45.45 -15.46 8.15
CA HIS A 43 -44.68 -16.53 7.51
C HIS A 43 -44.84 -16.53 5.97
N PHE A 44 -46.02 -16.20 5.46
CA PHE A 44 -46.26 -16.03 4.03
C PHE A 44 -45.56 -14.79 3.45
N ILE A 45 -45.57 -13.66 4.17
CA ILE A 45 -44.84 -12.45 3.77
C ILE A 45 -43.33 -12.70 3.83
N HIS A 46 -42.83 -13.37 4.88
CA HIS A 46 -41.40 -13.68 5.00
C HIS A 46 -40.92 -14.64 3.92
N SER A 47 -41.67 -15.73 3.66
CA SER A 47 -41.33 -16.68 2.58
C SER A 47 -41.45 -16.07 1.19
N ARG A 48 -42.40 -15.14 0.95
CA ARG A 48 -42.48 -14.37 -0.29
C ARG A 48 -41.31 -13.40 -0.44
N LEU A 49 -40.87 -12.74 0.63
CA LEU A 49 -39.68 -11.88 0.63
C LEU A 49 -38.40 -12.68 0.36
N GLU A 50 -38.22 -13.83 1.03
CA GLU A 50 -37.09 -14.73 0.77
C GLU A 50 -37.08 -15.23 -0.68
N LEU A 51 -38.25 -15.60 -1.21
CA LEU A 51 -38.38 -16.08 -2.59
C LEU A 51 -38.11 -14.95 -3.61
N VAL A 52 -38.56 -13.72 -3.34
CA VAL A 52 -38.24 -12.54 -4.15
C VAL A 52 -36.75 -12.18 -4.06
N SER A 53 -36.14 -12.22 -2.87
CA SER A 53 -34.71 -11.99 -2.68
C SER A 53 -33.87 -13.07 -3.39
N MET A 54 -34.27 -14.34 -3.32
CA MET A 54 -33.62 -15.44 -4.04
C MET A 54 -33.76 -15.28 -5.56
N LEU A 55 -34.94 -14.87 -6.05
CA LEU A 55 -35.13 -14.58 -7.48
C LEU A 55 -34.29 -13.39 -7.94
N LEU A 56 -34.24 -12.33 -7.14
CA LEU A 56 -33.41 -11.16 -7.41
C LEU A 56 -31.93 -11.53 -7.43
N LEU A 57 -31.44 -12.34 -6.48
CA LEU A 57 -30.08 -12.90 -6.51
C LEU A 57 -29.85 -13.78 -7.74
N ALA A 58 -30.80 -14.65 -8.08
CA ALA A 58 -30.72 -15.55 -9.23
C ALA A 58 -30.71 -14.82 -10.59
N ILE A 59 -31.22 -13.59 -10.66
CA ILE A 59 -31.15 -12.74 -11.86
C ILE A 59 -29.93 -11.82 -11.80
N TYR A 60 -29.69 -11.18 -10.66
CA TYR A 60 -28.66 -10.16 -10.50
C TYR A 60 -27.26 -10.76 -10.54
N VAL A 61 -27.05 -11.95 -9.95
CA VAL A 61 -25.73 -12.60 -9.95
C VAL A 61 -25.31 -12.97 -11.38
N PRO A 62 -26.13 -13.64 -12.22
CA PRO A 62 -25.75 -13.90 -13.61
C PRO A 62 -25.52 -12.62 -14.42
N VAL A 63 -26.34 -11.58 -14.24
CA VAL A 63 -26.13 -10.29 -14.94
C VAL A 63 -24.82 -9.64 -14.52
N LEU A 64 -24.52 -9.63 -13.23
CA LEU A 64 -23.26 -9.12 -12.70
C LEU A 64 -22.07 -9.94 -13.21
N VAL A 65 -22.16 -11.27 -13.23
CA VAL A 65 -21.13 -12.16 -13.77
C VAL A 65 -20.92 -11.89 -15.26
N LEU A 66 -21.99 -11.75 -16.04
CA LEU A 66 -21.91 -11.44 -17.47
C LEU A 66 -21.29 -10.06 -17.72
N GLN A 67 -21.63 -9.04 -16.93
CA GLN A 67 -21.02 -7.72 -17.01
C GLN A 67 -19.53 -7.75 -16.65
N VAL A 68 -19.17 -8.46 -15.58
CA VAL A 68 -17.76 -8.63 -15.20
C VAL A 68 -16.98 -9.38 -16.28
N MET A 69 -17.55 -10.44 -16.86
CA MET A 69 -16.90 -11.19 -17.95
C MET A 69 -16.80 -10.38 -19.24
N ALA A 70 -17.80 -9.56 -19.58
CA ALA A 70 -17.77 -8.70 -20.76
C ALA A 70 -16.68 -7.61 -20.67
N ASN A 71 -16.38 -7.15 -19.45
CA ASN A 71 -15.38 -6.14 -19.17
C ASN A 71 -14.03 -6.73 -18.72
N ALA A 72 -13.89 -8.06 -18.70
CA ALA A 72 -12.66 -8.74 -18.32
C ALA A 72 -11.83 -9.09 -19.55
N GLN A 73 -10.61 -8.59 -19.58
CA GLN A 73 -9.60 -8.94 -20.58
C GLN A 73 -8.53 -9.80 -19.91
N MET A 74 -8.24 -10.94 -20.54
CA MET A 74 -7.32 -11.92 -20.00
C MET A 74 -6.11 -12.04 -20.91
N VAL A 75 -4.93 -11.89 -20.34
CA VAL A 75 -3.66 -12.23 -20.96
C VAL A 75 -3.03 -13.37 -20.17
N SER A 76 -2.70 -14.45 -20.87
CA SER A 76 -2.00 -15.60 -20.30
C SER A 76 -0.66 -15.79 -21.02
N MET A 77 0.38 -16.10 -20.26
CA MET A 77 1.67 -16.56 -20.75
C MET A 77 1.88 -17.99 -20.26
N THR A 78 1.80 -18.93 -21.18
CA THR A 78 2.08 -20.35 -20.94
C THR A 78 3.59 -20.58 -21.03
N SER A 79 4.14 -21.34 -20.07
CA SER A 79 5.58 -21.63 -19.97
C SER A 79 6.46 -20.36 -20.00
N PRO A 80 6.26 -19.43 -19.05
CA PRO A 80 7.02 -18.19 -19.00
C PRO A 80 8.52 -18.46 -18.83
N THR A 81 9.37 -17.64 -19.47
CA THR A 81 10.79 -17.58 -19.08
C THR A 81 10.89 -16.93 -17.71
N VAL A 82 11.28 -17.72 -16.71
CA VAL A 82 11.45 -17.25 -15.32
C VAL A 82 12.88 -16.80 -15.11
N VAL A 83 13.04 -15.55 -14.66
CA VAL A 83 14.34 -14.97 -14.31
C VAL A 83 14.64 -15.21 -12.84
N GLU A 84 15.74 -15.88 -12.55
CA GLU A 84 16.25 -16.02 -11.18
C GLU A 84 16.98 -14.73 -10.78
N ARG A 85 16.50 -14.07 -9.74
CA ARG A 85 17.15 -12.90 -9.14
C ARG A 85 18.04 -13.36 -8.00
N ASN A 86 19.27 -12.88 -7.95
CA ASN A 86 20.15 -13.15 -6.82
C ASN A 86 19.82 -12.22 -5.66
N LEU A 87 19.61 -12.78 -4.46
CA LEU A 87 19.80 -12.01 -3.24
C LEU A 87 21.31 -11.87 -3.02
N GLY A 88 21.78 -10.64 -2.94
CA GLY A 88 23.17 -10.31 -2.66
C GLY A 88 23.53 -10.53 -1.19
N ASP A 89 24.43 -9.71 -0.69
CA ASP A 89 24.92 -9.79 0.69
C ASP A 89 24.39 -8.59 1.50
N PRO A 90 23.61 -8.83 2.57
CA PRO A 90 23.07 -7.74 3.39
C PRO A 90 24.17 -6.94 4.11
N GLU A 91 25.30 -7.55 4.48
CA GLU A 91 26.43 -6.84 5.10
C GLU A 91 27.13 -5.94 4.08
N ARG A 92 27.36 -6.45 2.86
CA ARG A 92 27.87 -5.62 1.77
C ARG A 92 26.92 -4.45 1.46
N GLY A 93 25.61 -4.66 1.56
CA GLY A 93 24.62 -3.59 1.45
C GLY A 93 24.85 -2.48 2.48
N LEU A 94 25.04 -2.84 3.76
CA LEU A 94 25.35 -1.88 4.82
C LEU A 94 26.68 -1.15 4.60
N GLU A 95 27.72 -1.86 4.19
CA GLU A 95 29.03 -1.29 3.88
C GLU A 95 28.94 -0.25 2.75
N ARG A 96 28.22 -0.58 1.67
CA ARG A 96 28.01 0.33 0.53
C ARG A 96 27.20 1.56 0.91
N ILE A 97 26.16 1.40 1.73
CA ILE A 97 25.41 2.56 2.24
C ILE A 97 26.36 3.51 3.00
N ALA A 98 27.16 2.97 3.93
CA ALA A 98 28.07 3.78 4.73
C ALA A 98 29.19 4.44 3.90
N ALA A 99 29.70 3.73 2.89
CA ALA A 99 30.83 4.19 2.08
C ALA A 99 30.43 5.12 0.93
N GLU A 100 29.23 4.98 0.37
CA GLU A 100 28.91 5.57 -0.93
C GLU A 100 27.67 6.47 -0.95
N ASN A 101 26.81 6.44 0.07
CA ASN A 101 25.53 7.17 0.05
C ASN A 101 25.51 8.43 0.91
N PHE A 102 26.57 8.66 1.68
CA PHE A 102 26.75 9.85 2.50
C PHE A 102 28.08 10.52 2.18
N THR A 103 28.09 11.84 2.32
CA THR A 103 29.19 12.71 1.94
C THR A 103 29.32 13.87 2.95
N THR A 104 30.00 14.95 2.58
CA THR A 104 30.04 16.22 3.34
C THR A 104 29.42 17.35 2.51
N ILE A 105 29.08 18.46 3.18
CA ILE A 105 28.52 19.65 2.51
C ILE A 105 29.54 20.21 1.50
N GLU A 106 30.81 20.27 1.92
CA GLU A 106 31.91 20.78 1.08
C GLU A 106 32.08 19.96 -0.19
N HIS A 107 31.88 18.65 -0.13
CA HIS A 107 31.93 17.81 -1.33
C HIS A 107 30.71 18.02 -2.23
N LEU A 108 29.50 18.23 -1.69
CA LEU A 108 28.34 18.61 -2.51
C LEU A 108 28.53 19.96 -3.19
N ASP A 109 29.10 20.94 -2.49
CA ASP A 109 29.42 22.25 -3.05
C ASP A 109 30.48 22.12 -4.16
N ALA A 110 31.55 21.37 -3.91
CA ALA A 110 32.58 21.10 -4.92
C ALA A 110 32.00 20.43 -6.18
N LEU A 111 31.08 19.49 -6.03
CA LEU A 111 30.40 18.85 -7.17
C LEU A 111 29.50 19.83 -7.94
N ALA A 112 28.85 20.77 -7.25
CA ALA A 112 28.02 21.80 -7.87
C ALA A 112 28.86 22.87 -8.60
N GLU A 113 30.05 23.17 -8.09
CA GLU A 113 30.96 24.18 -8.64
C GLU A 113 31.91 23.64 -9.73
N ASP A 114 31.99 22.32 -9.91
CA ASP A 114 32.80 21.68 -10.95
C ASP A 114 32.32 22.09 -12.36
N SER A 115 33.24 22.61 -13.18
CA SER A 115 32.95 23.08 -14.54
C SER A 115 32.52 21.96 -15.50
N GLU A 116 32.83 20.70 -15.19
CA GLU A 116 32.42 19.55 -15.98
C GLU A 116 31.03 19.02 -15.55
N THR A 117 30.48 19.49 -14.43
CA THR A 117 29.15 19.13 -13.97
C THR A 117 28.09 19.80 -14.85
N SER A 118 27.22 18.99 -15.47
CA SER A 118 26.09 19.51 -16.25
C SER A 118 25.17 20.41 -15.40
N ASP A 119 24.50 21.39 -16.04
CA ASP A 119 23.58 22.31 -15.36
C ASP A 119 22.54 21.60 -14.47
N ILE A 120 21.98 20.48 -14.92
CA ILE A 120 20.99 19.71 -14.15
C ILE A 120 21.62 19.14 -12.88
N LEU A 121 22.81 18.54 -12.99
CA LEU A 121 23.51 17.96 -11.85
C LEU A 121 23.97 19.03 -10.87
N ARG A 122 24.41 20.19 -11.37
CA ARG A 122 24.69 21.36 -10.52
C ARG A 122 23.48 21.70 -9.67
N LEU A 123 22.31 21.88 -10.28
CA LEU A 123 21.06 22.16 -9.55
C LEU A 123 20.73 21.04 -8.55
N VAL A 124 20.93 19.77 -8.92
CA VAL A 124 20.71 18.64 -8.01
C VAL A 124 21.61 18.74 -6.76
N TYR A 125 22.89 19.03 -6.91
CA TYR A 125 23.83 19.12 -5.79
C TYR A 125 23.63 20.38 -4.96
N THR A 126 23.34 21.53 -5.58
CA THR A 126 22.98 22.78 -4.90
C THR A 126 21.75 22.59 -4.01
N HIS A 127 20.71 21.95 -4.53
CA HIS A 127 19.42 21.81 -3.85
C HIS A 127 19.24 20.49 -3.10
N THR A 128 20.31 19.74 -2.85
CA THR A 128 20.24 18.50 -2.06
C THR A 128 19.77 18.80 -0.62
N PRO A 129 18.74 18.13 -0.09
CA PRO A 129 18.30 18.30 1.28
C PRO A 129 19.29 17.64 2.25
N LEU A 130 19.39 18.22 3.46
CA LEU A 130 20.13 17.60 4.56
C LEU A 130 19.14 16.86 5.47
N ILE A 131 19.60 15.77 6.08
CA ILE A 131 18.77 14.96 6.98
C ILE A 131 19.32 15.06 8.40
N LEU A 132 18.49 15.39 9.36
CA LEU A 132 18.88 15.41 10.76
C LEU A 132 19.24 14.00 11.21
N ARG A 133 20.46 13.83 11.74
CA ARG A 133 20.92 12.54 12.26
C ARG A 133 20.30 12.30 13.63
N HIS A 134 19.33 11.41 13.71
CA HIS A 134 18.94 10.81 14.99
C HIS A 134 19.76 9.53 15.24
N SER A 135 20.05 9.24 16.51
CA SER A 135 20.61 7.93 16.91
C SER A 135 19.76 6.76 16.40
N ASP A 136 18.46 7.02 16.22
CA ASP A 136 17.45 6.05 15.82
C ASP A 136 17.16 6.09 14.31
N VAL A 137 17.98 6.80 13.52
CA VAL A 137 17.88 6.82 12.05
C VAL A 137 19.05 6.05 11.43
N PHE A 138 20.13 5.78 12.16
CA PHE A 138 21.30 5.14 11.55
C PHE A 138 22.17 4.30 12.51
N PRO A 139 22.22 2.96 12.35
CA PRO A 139 21.21 2.09 11.78
C PRO A 139 20.19 1.72 12.88
N ALA A 140 18.99 2.32 12.84
CA ALA A 140 17.90 1.75 13.60
C ALA A 140 17.48 0.44 12.94
N ARG A 141 17.47 -0.63 13.73
CA ARG A 141 16.92 -1.92 13.29
C ARG A 141 15.52 -1.67 12.70
N PHE A 142 15.27 -2.16 11.49
CA PHE A 142 13.95 -2.16 10.83
C PHE A 142 13.53 -0.86 10.13
N ASN A 143 14.47 0.05 9.84
CA ASN A 143 14.23 1.25 9.01
C ASN A 143 15.53 1.84 8.45
N THR A 144 16.48 0.99 8.07
CA THR A 144 17.79 1.43 7.56
C THR A 144 17.63 2.32 6.32
N PRO A 145 18.12 3.58 6.33
CA PRO A 145 18.14 4.42 5.14
C PRO A 145 19.12 3.84 4.12
N ILE A 146 18.63 3.56 2.92
CA ILE A 146 19.46 3.13 1.80
C ILE A 146 20.22 4.33 1.27
N GLY A 147 19.52 5.42 0.93
CA GLY A 147 20.15 6.62 0.39
C GLY A 147 19.14 7.61 -0.15
N LEU A 148 19.65 8.76 -0.57
CA LEU A 148 18.85 9.79 -1.21
C LEU A 148 18.92 9.63 -2.73
N TYR A 149 17.76 9.55 -3.35
CA TYR A 149 17.61 9.43 -4.79
C TYR A 149 16.86 10.64 -5.33
N TYR A 150 17.03 10.93 -6.61
CA TYR A 150 16.29 12.02 -7.24
C TYR A 150 15.78 11.65 -8.63
N ASP A 151 14.70 12.33 -9.01
CA ASP A 151 14.20 12.41 -10.38
C ASP A 151 14.10 13.87 -10.82
N VAL A 152 14.34 14.11 -12.11
CA VAL A 152 14.23 15.43 -12.73
C VAL A 152 13.21 15.40 -13.84
N THR A 153 12.30 16.37 -13.84
CA THR A 153 11.37 16.62 -14.95
C THR A 153 11.53 18.05 -15.43
N GLN A 154 11.70 18.24 -16.74
CA GLN A 154 11.76 19.57 -17.35
C GLN A 154 10.50 19.82 -18.18
N SER A 155 9.93 21.02 -18.05
CA SER A 155 8.80 21.48 -18.85
C SER A 155 9.11 22.83 -19.46
N THR A 156 9.08 22.91 -20.79
CA THR A 156 9.37 24.14 -21.53
C THR A 156 8.09 24.78 -22.03
N SER A 157 7.93 26.08 -21.77
CA SER A 157 6.84 26.91 -22.28
C SER A 157 7.40 28.19 -22.87
N GLY A 158 7.43 28.30 -24.20
CA GLY A 158 8.09 29.40 -24.89
C GLY A 158 9.61 29.39 -24.64
N PRO A 159 10.23 30.52 -24.24
CA PRO A 159 11.67 30.56 -23.97
C PRO A 159 12.05 30.05 -22.56
N ALA A 160 11.06 29.79 -21.68
CA ALA A 160 11.31 29.40 -20.29
C ALA A 160 11.26 27.88 -20.13
N THR A 161 12.26 27.31 -19.46
CA THR A 161 12.27 25.91 -19.04
C THR A 161 12.19 25.85 -17.52
N ALA A 162 11.13 25.21 -17.01
CA ALA A 162 11.01 24.89 -15.61
C ALA A 162 11.64 23.52 -15.34
N THR A 163 12.59 23.46 -14.42
CA THR A 163 13.22 22.23 -13.96
C THR A 163 12.65 21.87 -12.59
N THR A 164 12.04 20.69 -12.46
CA THR A 164 11.55 20.19 -11.17
C THR A 164 12.38 18.99 -10.74
N ILE A 165 12.97 19.09 -9.55
CA ILE A 165 13.76 18.03 -8.93
C ILE A 165 12.95 17.49 -7.75
N ARG A 166 12.79 16.17 -7.68
CA ARG A 166 12.15 15.48 -6.55
C ARG A 166 13.20 14.61 -5.88
N TYR A 167 13.35 14.75 -4.57
CA TYR A 167 14.28 13.94 -3.78
C TYR A 167 13.51 12.94 -2.93
N PHE A 168 13.92 11.68 -3.00
CA PHE A 168 13.30 10.55 -2.32
C PHE A 168 14.31 9.90 -1.38
N LEU A 169 13.91 9.67 -0.14
CA LEU A 169 14.68 8.82 0.77
C LEU A 169 14.16 7.39 0.60
N TRP A 170 15.06 6.49 0.26
CA TRP A 170 14.75 5.06 0.21
C TRP A 170 15.13 4.41 1.53
N LEU A 171 14.22 3.60 2.07
CA LEU A 171 14.42 2.84 3.29
C LEU A 171 14.11 1.37 3.04
N VAL A 172 14.76 0.48 3.78
CA VAL A 172 14.59 -0.98 3.62
C VAL A 172 13.21 -1.50 4.05
N ASP A 173 12.49 -0.74 4.89
CA ASP A 173 11.15 -1.03 5.39
C ASP A 173 10.33 0.27 5.64
N GLU A 174 9.02 0.15 5.78
CA GLU A 174 8.07 1.21 6.12
C GLU A 174 7.51 0.89 7.53
N ALA A 175 8.13 1.48 8.56
CA ALA A 175 7.82 1.14 9.94
C ALA A 175 6.52 1.80 10.42
N GLY A 176 5.35 1.28 10.02
CA GLY A 176 4.05 1.74 10.54
C GLY A 176 3.09 2.32 9.50
N GLY A 177 3.37 2.12 8.22
CA GLY A 177 2.44 2.40 7.13
C GLY A 177 1.81 1.15 6.54
N MET A 178 2.00 0.90 5.26
CA MET A 178 1.39 -0.20 4.53
C MET A 178 1.88 -1.57 5.02
N PRO A 179 0.98 -2.52 5.33
CA PRO A 179 1.36 -3.88 5.70
C PRO A 179 2.31 -4.50 4.68
N ILE A 180 3.33 -5.22 5.14
CA ILE A 180 4.40 -5.77 4.32
C ILE A 180 3.87 -6.66 3.19
N GLU A 181 2.85 -7.47 3.44
CA GLU A 181 2.23 -8.33 2.42
C GLU A 181 1.55 -7.50 1.32
N SER A 182 0.97 -6.36 1.69
CA SER A 182 0.37 -5.42 0.73
C SER A 182 1.44 -4.71 -0.10
N ARG A 183 2.60 -4.39 0.47
CA ARG A 183 3.72 -3.80 -0.27
C ARG A 183 4.36 -4.78 -1.24
N LEU A 184 4.61 -6.00 -0.80
CA LEU A 184 5.07 -7.07 -1.68
C LEU A 184 4.05 -7.32 -2.80
N ALA A 185 2.75 -7.31 -2.51
CA ALA A 185 1.72 -7.43 -3.53
C ALA A 185 1.70 -6.24 -4.52
N LYS A 186 1.85 -4.99 -4.08
CA LYS A 186 1.73 -3.80 -4.94
C LYS A 186 3.00 -3.39 -5.66
N PHE A 187 4.15 -3.54 -5.01
CA PHE A 187 5.43 -3.01 -5.46
C PHE A 187 6.46 -4.11 -5.72
N GLY A 188 6.19 -5.35 -5.26
CA GLY A 188 7.10 -6.47 -5.46
C GLY A 188 8.41 -6.34 -4.68
N HIS A 189 8.47 -5.45 -3.70
CA HIS A 189 9.57 -5.27 -2.76
C HIS A 189 9.06 -4.73 -1.43
N SER A 190 9.89 -4.81 -0.39
CA SER A 190 9.58 -4.31 0.95
C SER A 190 10.10 -2.91 1.23
N MET A 191 10.91 -2.36 0.32
CA MET A 191 11.50 -1.04 0.52
C MET A 191 10.44 0.04 0.46
N ASP A 192 10.66 1.07 1.27
CA ASP A 192 9.89 2.30 1.31
C ASP A 192 10.58 3.39 0.48
N ARG A 193 9.78 4.26 -0.12
CA ARG A 193 10.21 5.34 -1.02
C ARG A 193 9.42 6.59 -0.69
N GLU A 194 10.03 7.46 0.11
CA GLU A 194 9.36 8.62 0.67
C GLU A 194 9.88 9.91 0.03
N LEU A 195 8.98 10.76 -0.45
CA LEU A 195 9.34 12.08 -0.98
C LEU A 195 9.82 12.95 0.17
N VAL A 196 11.12 13.25 0.23
CA VAL A 196 11.65 14.22 1.19
C VAL A 196 11.10 15.59 0.83
N TYR A 197 11.47 16.06 -0.35
CA TYR A 197 10.99 17.33 -0.86
C TYR A 197 11.16 17.45 -2.38
N ARG A 198 10.47 18.44 -2.95
CA ARG A 198 10.49 18.81 -4.35
C ARG A 198 10.80 20.30 -4.47
N VAL A 199 11.70 20.65 -5.37
CA VAL A 199 11.97 22.04 -5.79
C VAL A 199 11.66 22.20 -7.27
N THR A 200 11.09 23.35 -7.64
CA THR A 200 10.87 23.77 -9.03
C THR A 200 11.61 25.07 -9.27
N LEU A 201 12.37 25.12 -10.36
CA LEU A 201 13.22 26.24 -10.74
C LEU A 201 12.88 26.78 -12.11
N LEU A 202 13.00 28.09 -12.31
CA LEU A 202 13.08 28.75 -13.61
C LEU A 202 14.51 29.26 -13.81
N GLY A 203 15.31 28.53 -14.59
CA GLY A 203 16.77 28.72 -14.55
C GLY A 203 17.30 28.32 -13.17
N ASP A 204 17.91 29.28 -12.47
CA ASP A 204 18.45 29.10 -11.11
C ASP A 204 17.52 29.66 -10.02
N GLU A 205 16.43 30.32 -10.40
CA GLU A 205 15.48 30.89 -9.45
C GLU A 205 14.51 29.83 -8.95
N VAL A 206 14.44 29.64 -7.62
CA VAL A 206 13.46 28.77 -6.98
C VAL A 206 12.07 29.42 -7.04
N VAL A 207 11.15 28.79 -7.76
CA VAL A 207 9.76 29.27 -7.90
C VAL A 207 8.76 28.46 -7.08
N GLY A 208 9.20 27.39 -6.44
CA GLY A 208 8.37 26.64 -5.50
C GLY A 208 9.09 25.46 -4.87
N ALA A 209 8.82 25.25 -3.58
CA ALA A 209 9.32 24.11 -2.83
C ALA A 209 8.21 23.50 -1.97
N TYR A 210 8.16 22.17 -1.92
CA TYR A 210 7.19 21.40 -1.15
C TYR A 210 7.85 20.19 -0.51
N PHE A 211 7.45 19.81 0.69
CA PHE A 211 7.86 18.55 1.32
C PHE A 211 6.66 17.68 1.68
N GLN A 212 6.89 16.37 1.86
CA GLN A 212 5.83 15.44 2.26
C GLN A 212 5.74 15.35 3.78
N ALA A 213 4.76 16.04 4.35
CA ALA A 213 4.45 16.02 5.77
C ALA A 213 3.62 14.78 6.17
N PRO A 214 3.49 14.47 7.48
CA PRO A 214 2.70 13.34 7.95
C PRO A 214 1.32 13.22 7.31
N GLY A 215 0.96 12.01 6.89
CA GLY A 215 -0.26 11.73 6.14
C GLY A 215 -0.14 11.99 4.64
N HIS A 216 1.08 12.00 4.10
CA HIS A 216 1.37 12.33 2.70
C HIS A 216 0.90 13.72 2.26
N ASN A 217 0.83 14.68 3.21
CA ASN A 217 0.40 16.03 2.91
C ASN A 217 1.54 16.82 2.27
N HIS A 218 1.33 17.37 1.07
CA HIS A 218 2.33 18.23 0.43
C HIS A 218 2.25 19.64 1.02
N VAL A 219 3.27 20.03 1.78
CA VAL A 219 3.34 21.35 2.43
C VAL A 219 4.32 22.24 1.69
N SER A 220 3.84 23.36 1.17
CA SER A 220 4.68 24.40 0.57
C SER A 220 5.51 25.11 1.63
N PHE A 221 6.71 25.54 1.27
CA PHE A 221 7.53 26.39 2.13
C PHE A 221 8.36 27.38 1.31
N GLU A 222 8.74 28.48 1.97
CA GLU A 222 9.65 29.45 1.40
C GLU A 222 11.08 28.90 1.41
N TYR A 223 11.70 28.90 0.24
CA TYR A 223 13.06 28.44 -0.01
C TYR A 223 13.72 29.36 -1.03
N ASP A 224 14.80 30.01 -0.61
CA ASP A 224 15.55 30.99 -1.40
C ASP A 224 16.61 30.36 -2.31
N GLY A 225 16.96 29.09 -2.09
CA GLY A 225 18.03 28.40 -2.81
C GLY A 225 19.43 28.60 -2.21
N GLU A 226 19.60 29.49 -1.22
CA GLU A 226 20.92 29.82 -0.65
C GLU A 226 21.37 28.77 0.38
N THR A 227 20.46 28.35 1.26
CA THR A 227 20.77 27.37 2.32
C THR A 227 19.99 26.09 2.13
N ARG A 228 20.69 24.94 2.08
CA ARG A 228 20.07 23.62 1.90
C ARG A 228 19.00 23.37 2.98
N PRO A 229 17.77 22.98 2.61
CA PRO A 229 16.74 22.72 3.58
C PRO A 229 17.08 21.46 4.39
N VAL A 230 16.86 21.52 5.70
CA VAL A 230 17.06 20.39 6.60
C VAL A 230 15.73 19.75 6.97
N PHE A 231 15.68 18.42 6.91
CA PHE A 231 14.51 17.63 7.23
C PHE A 231 14.80 16.58 8.28
N THR A 232 13.77 16.19 9.02
CA THR A 232 13.79 14.99 9.86
C THR A 232 12.53 14.17 9.67
N VAL A 233 12.63 12.87 9.94
CA VAL A 233 11.48 11.96 9.95
C VAL A 233 10.53 12.38 11.08
N ALA A 234 9.28 12.61 10.74
CA ALA A 234 8.24 13.15 11.63
C ALA A 234 7.11 12.15 11.91
N SER A 235 7.13 10.98 11.27
CA SER A 235 6.10 9.96 11.45
C SER A 235 6.67 8.56 11.32
N ALA A 236 5.94 7.57 11.85
CA ALA A 236 6.23 6.15 11.68
C ALA A 236 6.26 5.76 10.19
N ASN A 237 5.42 6.39 9.38
CA ASN A 237 5.40 6.22 7.93
C ASN A 237 6.46 7.04 7.19
N ASN A 238 7.60 7.33 7.83
CA ASN A 238 8.75 7.97 7.22
C ASN A 238 8.51 9.36 6.53
N ASN A 239 7.33 9.98 6.71
CA ASN A 239 7.08 11.35 6.25
C ASN A 239 7.89 12.37 7.08
N PHE A 240 8.08 13.58 6.57
CA PHE A 240 9.08 14.53 7.07
C PHE A 240 8.49 15.79 7.70
N ARG A 241 9.32 16.49 8.48
CA ARG A 241 9.14 17.90 8.82
C ARG A 241 10.41 18.67 8.55
N ARG A 242 10.28 19.98 8.32
CA ARG A 242 11.43 20.88 8.31
C ARG A 242 12.04 21.01 9.70
N VAL A 243 13.35 21.18 9.70
CA VAL A 243 14.17 21.54 10.85
C VAL A 243 14.69 22.96 10.59
N PHE A 244 14.55 23.84 11.57
CA PHE A 244 14.99 25.23 11.47
C PHE A 244 16.34 25.43 12.17
N ASP A 245 17.08 26.46 11.79
CA ASP A 245 18.44 26.70 12.29
C ASP A 245 18.53 26.77 13.82
N LEU A 246 17.54 27.42 14.46
CA LEU A 246 17.44 27.47 15.92
C LEU A 246 17.36 26.07 16.56
N GLU A 247 16.70 25.12 15.89
CA GLU A 247 16.63 23.74 16.38
C GLU A 247 17.97 23.02 16.24
N LEU A 248 18.71 23.27 15.15
CA LEU A 248 20.06 22.71 14.95
C LEU A 248 21.03 23.20 16.01
N GLU A 249 21.02 24.51 16.29
CA GLU A 249 21.87 25.14 17.30
C GLU A 249 21.58 24.62 18.71
N LEU A 250 20.30 24.50 19.07
CA LEU A 250 19.89 24.13 20.42
C LEU A 250 20.18 22.67 20.79
N TRP A 251 20.17 21.76 19.81
CA TRP A 251 20.20 20.32 20.08
C TRP A 251 21.56 19.68 19.79
N GLY A 252 22.50 20.42 19.20
CA GLY A 252 23.84 19.92 18.87
C GLY A 252 23.81 18.64 18.03
N LEU A 253 22.77 18.49 17.20
CA LEU A 253 22.52 17.28 16.43
C LEU A 253 23.39 17.26 15.18
N GLY A 254 23.89 16.06 14.85
CA GLY A 254 24.62 15.86 13.61
C GLY A 254 23.69 15.94 12.39
N LEU A 255 24.26 16.28 11.25
CA LEU A 255 23.59 16.19 9.96
C LEU A 255 24.11 14.95 9.23
N LEU A 256 23.20 14.21 8.60
CA LEU A 256 23.52 13.34 7.48
C LEU A 256 23.47 14.19 6.23
N VAL A 257 24.51 14.06 5.40
CA VAL A 257 24.61 14.74 4.11
C VAL A 257 24.55 13.65 3.05
N PRO A 258 23.36 13.33 2.51
CA PRO A 258 23.24 12.28 1.51
C PRO A 258 23.87 12.73 0.18
N LEU A 259 24.53 11.82 -0.51
CA LEU A 259 24.94 12.03 -1.90
C LEU A 259 23.77 11.62 -2.81
N PRO A 260 23.09 12.55 -3.49
CA PRO A 260 21.91 12.23 -4.29
C PRO A 260 22.29 11.37 -5.50
N ARG A 261 21.51 10.31 -5.75
CA ARG A 261 21.70 9.41 -6.90
C ARG A 261 20.49 9.44 -7.84
N TYR A 262 20.73 9.40 -9.15
CA TYR A 262 19.62 9.38 -10.10
C TYR A 262 18.84 8.06 -9.98
N GLU A 263 17.56 8.15 -9.63
CA GLU A 263 16.75 6.99 -9.23
C GLU A 263 16.63 5.98 -10.38
N THR A 264 16.31 6.46 -11.57
CA THR A 264 16.05 5.60 -12.74
C THR A 264 17.26 4.73 -13.11
N ILE A 265 18.49 5.24 -12.95
CA ILE A 265 19.72 4.48 -13.27
C ILE A 265 20.08 3.52 -12.13
N ASN A 266 19.96 3.96 -10.88
CA ASN A 266 20.43 3.18 -9.74
C ASN A 266 19.42 2.15 -9.24
N ALA A 267 18.12 2.40 -9.43
CA ALA A 267 17.01 1.48 -9.19
C ALA A 267 17.16 0.66 -7.90
N PRO A 268 17.19 1.30 -6.71
CA PRO A 268 17.56 0.66 -5.43
C PRO A 268 16.75 -0.59 -5.08
N ALA A 269 15.47 -0.64 -5.48
CA ALA A 269 14.60 -1.82 -5.32
C ALA A 269 15.13 -3.08 -6.01
N HIS A 270 15.98 -2.93 -7.03
CA HIS A 270 16.53 -4.02 -7.82
C HIS A 270 18.02 -4.28 -7.55
N ASP A 271 18.67 -3.48 -6.68
CA ASP A 271 20.03 -3.76 -6.25
C ASP A 271 20.05 -5.05 -5.41
N PRO A 272 20.88 -6.06 -5.74
CA PRO A 272 20.86 -7.34 -5.06
C PRO A 272 21.23 -7.25 -3.59
N ASP A 273 22.13 -6.34 -3.20
CA ASP A 273 22.57 -6.19 -1.81
C ASP A 273 21.52 -5.47 -0.98
N PHE A 274 20.89 -4.43 -1.53
CA PHE A 274 19.79 -3.75 -0.85
C PHE A 274 18.56 -4.66 -0.76
N ALA A 275 18.26 -5.46 -1.79
CA ALA A 275 17.20 -6.46 -1.73
C ALA A 275 17.48 -7.53 -0.67
N ALA A 276 18.74 -7.97 -0.52
CA ALA A 276 19.14 -8.91 0.53
C ALA A 276 19.04 -8.29 1.94
N LEU A 277 19.45 -7.03 2.10
CA LEU A 277 19.31 -6.29 3.35
C LEU A 277 17.83 -6.14 3.74
N ALA A 278 16.99 -5.74 2.80
CA ALA A 278 15.55 -5.61 3.00
C ALA A 278 14.90 -6.97 3.31
N ALA A 279 15.29 -8.04 2.60
CA ALA A 279 14.82 -9.40 2.88
C ALA A 279 15.18 -9.86 4.31
N ARG A 280 16.40 -9.57 4.77
CA ARG A 280 16.84 -9.89 6.14
C ARG A 280 15.97 -9.17 7.17
N GLU A 281 15.77 -7.86 7.03
CA GLU A 281 14.98 -7.09 8.00
C GLU A 281 13.50 -7.51 7.99
N VAL A 282 12.95 -7.82 6.82
CA VAL A 282 11.59 -8.36 6.68
C VAL A 282 11.45 -9.73 7.35
N TRP A 283 12.43 -10.62 7.18
CA TRP A 283 12.42 -11.91 7.85
C TRP A 283 12.50 -11.75 9.37
N GLU A 284 13.44 -10.95 9.87
CA GLU A 284 13.61 -10.72 11.31
C GLU A 284 12.36 -10.14 11.97
N LYS A 285 11.67 -9.21 11.30
CA LYS A 285 10.50 -8.50 11.86
C LYS A 285 9.18 -9.23 11.64
N TYR A 286 8.97 -9.83 10.46
CA TYR A 286 7.67 -10.36 10.04
C TYR A 286 7.67 -11.86 9.76
N GLN A 287 8.84 -12.53 9.78
CA GLN A 287 8.98 -13.95 9.44
C GLN A 287 8.50 -14.28 8.01
N ILE A 288 8.64 -13.32 7.09
CA ILE A 288 8.29 -13.46 5.67
C ILE A 288 9.57 -13.70 4.88
N ASP A 289 9.61 -14.80 4.13
CA ASP A 289 10.70 -15.11 3.21
C ASP A 289 10.30 -14.66 1.79
N LEU A 290 11.06 -13.72 1.21
CA LEU A 290 10.83 -13.23 -0.16
C LEU A 290 10.94 -14.35 -1.22
N ARG A 291 11.62 -15.46 -0.89
CA ARG A 291 11.72 -16.64 -1.76
C ARG A 291 10.39 -17.38 -1.90
N ASN A 292 9.41 -17.10 -1.04
CA ASN A 292 8.07 -17.65 -1.12
C ASN A 292 7.15 -16.86 -2.07
N TYR A 293 7.70 -15.95 -2.88
CA TYR A 293 6.96 -15.11 -3.81
C TYR A 293 7.41 -15.34 -5.25
N VAL A 294 6.44 -15.30 -6.17
CA VAL A 294 6.69 -15.12 -7.61
C VAL A 294 6.43 -13.66 -7.95
N PHE A 295 7.43 -13.00 -8.53
CA PHE A 295 7.34 -11.60 -8.92
C PHE A 295 6.96 -11.49 -10.39
N VAL A 296 5.95 -10.69 -10.68
CA VAL A 296 5.43 -10.46 -12.03
C VAL A 296 5.56 -8.99 -12.37
N GLU A 297 6.28 -8.70 -13.46
CA GLU A 297 6.44 -7.35 -14.01
C GLU A 297 5.48 -7.18 -15.19
N LEU A 298 4.66 -6.14 -15.16
CA LEU A 298 3.66 -5.84 -16.19
C LEU A 298 3.52 -4.35 -16.45
N ALA A 299 3.13 -3.97 -17.66
CA ALA A 299 2.70 -2.62 -17.98
C ALA A 299 1.17 -2.55 -18.08
N LEU A 300 0.56 -1.66 -17.29
CA LEU A 300 -0.86 -1.34 -17.38
C LEU A 300 -1.07 -0.08 -18.23
N PRO A 301 -2.16 0.00 -19.00
CA PRO A 301 -2.51 1.19 -19.77
C PRO A 301 -2.79 2.40 -18.87
N ALA A 302 -2.74 3.60 -19.46
CA ALA A 302 -3.08 4.88 -18.81
C ALA A 302 -4.51 4.93 -18.24
N GLN A 303 -5.43 4.21 -18.88
CA GLN A 303 -6.82 4.14 -18.47
C GLN A 303 -6.92 3.19 -17.26
N GLY A 304 -7.45 3.67 -16.13
CA GLY A 304 -7.40 3.01 -14.81
C GLY A 304 -8.09 1.65 -14.71
N ALA A 305 -7.58 0.65 -15.41
CA ALA A 305 -7.97 -0.74 -15.32
C ALA A 305 -7.40 -1.35 -14.03
N ALA A 306 -8.22 -2.13 -13.33
CA ALA A 306 -7.75 -2.95 -12.22
C ALA A 306 -7.31 -4.30 -12.78
N ALA A 307 -6.07 -4.71 -12.50
CA ALA A 307 -5.53 -5.99 -12.92
C ALA A 307 -5.31 -6.93 -11.72
N THR A 308 -5.75 -8.18 -11.87
CA THR A 308 -5.45 -9.26 -10.94
C THR A 308 -4.45 -10.20 -11.58
N ILE A 309 -3.48 -10.67 -10.78
CA ILE A 309 -2.40 -11.52 -11.25
C ILE A 309 -2.52 -12.88 -10.56
N SER A 310 -2.32 -13.93 -11.33
CA SER A 310 -2.31 -15.31 -10.83
C SER A 310 -1.21 -16.11 -11.51
N VAL A 311 -0.63 -17.04 -10.78
CA VAL A 311 0.45 -17.91 -11.25
C VAL A 311 0.05 -19.36 -11.00
N ARG A 312 0.30 -20.23 -11.99
CA ARG A 312 0.05 -21.66 -11.90
C ARG A 312 1.36 -22.40 -11.67
N ILE A 313 1.46 -23.09 -10.54
CA ILE A 313 2.64 -23.86 -10.11
C ILE A 313 2.18 -25.27 -9.79
N ASP A 314 2.81 -26.28 -10.38
CA ASP A 314 2.45 -27.70 -10.17
C ASP A 314 0.93 -27.96 -10.25
N ASP A 315 0.30 -27.45 -11.30
CA ASP A 315 -1.15 -27.52 -11.54
C ASP A 315 -2.06 -26.78 -10.54
N ARG A 316 -1.50 -26.03 -9.60
CA ARG A 316 -2.25 -25.23 -8.63
C ARG A 316 -2.16 -23.73 -8.93
N TRP A 317 -3.30 -23.04 -8.82
CA TRP A 317 -3.38 -21.59 -8.95
C TRP A 317 -3.10 -20.87 -7.64
N TYR A 318 -2.23 -19.87 -7.72
CA TYR A 318 -1.93 -18.90 -6.68
C TYR A 318 -2.30 -17.51 -7.20
N TYR A 319 -2.74 -16.64 -6.30
CA TYR A 319 -3.33 -15.35 -6.65
C TYR A 319 -2.63 -14.24 -5.89
N LEU A 320 -2.58 -13.06 -6.52
CA LEU A 320 -2.13 -11.83 -5.87
C LEU A 320 -2.78 -11.69 -4.48
N HIS A 321 -1.95 -11.42 -3.47
CA HIS A 321 -2.36 -11.31 -2.06
C HIS A 321 -3.03 -9.94 -1.75
N GLU A 322 -3.81 -9.39 -2.68
CA GLU A 322 -4.75 -8.31 -2.36
C GLU A 322 -6.14 -8.90 -2.22
N GLN A 323 -6.97 -8.29 -1.37
CA GLN A 323 -8.39 -8.64 -1.27
C GLN A 323 -8.97 -8.83 -2.67
N ILE A 324 -9.71 -9.93 -2.88
CA ILE A 324 -10.33 -10.26 -4.17
C ILE A 324 -11.07 -9.01 -4.69
N GLY A 325 -10.59 -8.39 -5.78
CA GLY A 325 -11.14 -7.16 -6.38
C GLY A 325 -10.35 -5.85 -6.16
N GLY A 326 -9.28 -5.87 -5.36
CA GLY A 326 -8.36 -4.73 -5.17
C GLY A 326 -7.55 -4.45 -6.43
N GLY A 327 -6.70 -5.41 -6.81
CA GLY A 327 -5.91 -5.43 -8.04
C GLY A 327 -4.92 -4.27 -8.17
N VAL A 328 -3.95 -4.45 -9.06
CA VAL A 328 -3.07 -3.36 -9.48
C VAL A 328 -3.87 -2.37 -10.31
N ARG A 329 -3.95 -1.11 -9.88
CA ARG A 329 -4.68 -0.04 -10.57
C ARG A 329 -3.78 1.06 -11.13
N ARG A 330 -2.48 0.99 -10.82
CA ARG A 330 -1.51 2.03 -11.18
C ARG A 330 -1.16 1.88 -12.67
N PRO A 331 -1.37 2.92 -13.49
CA PRO A 331 -0.91 2.89 -14.87
C PRO A 331 0.61 2.81 -15.00
N GLY A 332 1.07 2.29 -16.14
CA GLY A 332 2.48 2.15 -16.46
C GLY A 332 3.09 0.86 -15.90
N TYR A 333 4.40 0.91 -15.64
CA TYR A 333 5.14 -0.24 -15.12
C TYR A 333 4.75 -0.58 -13.68
N ASN A 334 4.53 -1.87 -13.43
CA ASN A 334 4.24 -2.43 -12.12
C ASN A 334 5.06 -3.70 -11.92
N GLN A 335 5.54 -3.91 -10.69
CA GLN A 335 6.06 -5.18 -10.22
C GLN A 335 5.20 -5.62 -9.03
N VAL A 336 4.74 -6.86 -9.05
CA VAL A 336 3.90 -7.44 -7.98
C VAL A 336 4.45 -8.75 -7.49
N GLY A 337 4.23 -9.06 -6.21
CA GLY A 337 4.55 -10.34 -5.60
C GLY A 337 3.30 -11.20 -5.36
N VAL A 338 3.31 -12.43 -5.89
CA VAL A 338 2.32 -13.46 -5.59
C VAL A 338 2.90 -14.43 -4.57
N ASN A 339 2.35 -14.43 -3.36
CA ASN A 339 2.78 -15.36 -2.31
C ASN A 339 2.31 -16.78 -2.63
N VAL A 340 3.25 -17.72 -2.69
CA VAL A 340 3.01 -19.13 -2.95
C VAL A 340 3.25 -20.00 -1.72
N GLY A 341 3.86 -19.44 -0.66
CA GLY A 341 4.05 -20.08 0.64
C GLY A 341 5.27 -21.02 0.74
N TYR A 342 6.02 -21.18 -0.34
CA TYR A 342 7.25 -21.99 -0.39
C TYR A 342 8.17 -21.52 -1.51
N SER A 343 9.44 -21.90 -1.45
CA SER A 343 10.41 -21.57 -2.51
C SER A 343 10.16 -22.43 -3.75
N VAL A 344 9.84 -21.76 -4.85
CA VAL A 344 9.57 -22.36 -6.17
C VAL A 344 10.83 -22.45 -7.01
N LEU A 345 10.90 -23.46 -7.89
CA LEU A 345 11.91 -23.54 -8.93
C LEU A 345 11.36 -22.90 -10.23
N PRO A 346 12.24 -22.41 -11.12
CA PRO A 346 11.83 -21.83 -12.40
C PRO A 346 10.92 -22.75 -13.23
N GLY A 347 11.20 -24.06 -13.22
CA GLY A 347 10.47 -25.06 -14.00
C GLY A 347 9.07 -25.40 -13.48
N ASP A 348 8.75 -25.03 -12.24
CA ASP A 348 7.46 -25.35 -11.63
C ASP A 348 6.35 -24.41 -12.12
N ILE A 349 6.71 -23.23 -12.63
CA ILE A 349 5.77 -22.20 -13.10
C ILE A 349 5.32 -22.51 -14.53
N SER A 350 4.07 -22.94 -14.66
CA SER A 350 3.48 -23.38 -15.93
C SER A 350 2.66 -22.30 -16.66
N GLU A 351 2.08 -21.36 -15.93
CA GLU A 351 1.27 -20.28 -16.51
C GLU A 351 1.29 -19.04 -15.61
N VAL A 352 1.36 -17.86 -16.21
CA VAL A 352 1.00 -16.60 -15.55
C VAL A 352 -0.20 -16.01 -16.26
N ARG A 353 -1.19 -15.57 -15.48
CA ARG A 353 -2.42 -14.98 -15.98
C ARG A 353 -2.67 -13.63 -15.33
N VAL A 354 -2.92 -12.64 -16.19
CA VAL A 354 -3.37 -11.31 -15.81
C VAL A 354 -4.79 -11.14 -16.31
N ILE A 355 -5.70 -10.81 -15.40
CA ILE A 355 -7.09 -10.46 -15.71
C ILE A 355 -7.26 -9.00 -15.36
N ALA A 356 -7.49 -8.16 -16.37
CA ALA A 356 -7.77 -6.75 -16.20
C ALA A 356 -9.24 -6.44 -16.47
N PHE A 357 -9.80 -5.57 -15.65
CA PHE A 357 -11.20 -5.14 -15.73
C PHE A 357 -11.25 -3.72 -16.30
N SER A 358 -11.80 -3.59 -17.51
CA SER A 358 -11.91 -2.32 -18.25
C SER A 358 -13.12 -2.35 -19.17
N GLU A 359 -13.82 -1.21 -19.27
CA GLU A 359 -14.92 -1.01 -20.23
C GLU A 359 -14.41 -0.84 -21.68
N GLN A 360 -13.11 -0.54 -21.84
CA GLN A 360 -12.45 -0.40 -23.14
C GLN A 360 -11.43 -1.51 -23.34
N GLU A 361 -11.18 -1.90 -24.59
CA GLU A 361 -10.07 -2.77 -24.96
C GLU A 361 -8.74 -2.14 -24.52
N ILE A 362 -7.88 -2.91 -23.85
CA ILE A 362 -6.60 -2.48 -23.34
C ILE A 362 -5.48 -3.40 -23.80
N SER A 363 -4.31 -2.83 -24.07
CA SER A 363 -3.08 -3.61 -24.23
C SER A 363 -2.47 -3.85 -22.86
N LEU A 364 -2.25 -5.11 -22.53
CA LEU A 364 -1.53 -5.55 -21.32
C LEU A 364 -0.23 -6.20 -21.75
N ASP A 365 0.89 -5.66 -21.29
CA ASP A 365 2.20 -6.23 -21.59
C ASP A 365 2.73 -6.93 -20.34
N LEU A 366 2.83 -8.25 -20.40
CA LEU A 366 3.54 -9.05 -19.39
C LEU A 366 5.02 -9.08 -19.76
N LEU A 367 5.84 -8.45 -18.92
CA LEU A 367 7.23 -8.15 -19.25
C LEU A 367 8.19 -9.21 -18.71
N ARG A 368 7.97 -9.66 -17.47
CA ARG A 368 8.88 -10.59 -16.80
C ARG A 368 8.20 -11.36 -15.69
N VAL A 369 8.65 -12.60 -15.50
CA VAL A 369 8.40 -13.40 -14.30
C VAL A 369 9.72 -13.66 -13.62
N SER A 370 9.81 -13.50 -12.32
CA SER A 370 11.05 -13.71 -11.57
C SER A 370 10.82 -14.29 -10.18
N ILE A 371 11.85 -14.94 -9.66
CA ILE A 371 11.88 -15.54 -8.31
C ILE A 371 13.22 -15.22 -7.65
N TYR A 372 13.26 -15.32 -6.32
CA TYR A 372 14.52 -15.45 -5.58
C TYR A 372 14.73 -16.93 -5.25
N PRO A 373 15.72 -17.62 -5.85
CA PRO A 373 15.94 -19.03 -5.56
C PRO A 373 16.49 -19.19 -4.14
N ARG A 374 16.28 -20.37 -3.54
CA ARG A 374 17.13 -20.78 -2.41
C ARG A 374 18.52 -21.05 -2.98
N SER A 375 19.51 -20.32 -2.48
CA SER A 375 20.91 -20.61 -2.76
C SER A 375 21.16 -22.10 -2.52
N SER A 376 21.69 -22.81 -3.51
CA SER A 376 22.08 -24.23 -3.39
C SER A 376 23.33 -24.43 -2.50
N VAL A 377 23.75 -23.39 -1.78
CA VAL A 377 24.88 -23.46 -0.85
C VAL A 377 24.41 -24.20 0.40
N SER A 378 24.87 -25.44 0.46
CA SER A 378 24.69 -26.51 1.45
C SER A 378 24.37 -26.09 2.90
N ALA A 379 23.45 -26.86 3.48
CA ALA A 379 23.22 -27.02 4.91
C ALA A 379 24.49 -27.31 5.72
#